data_AF-A0A919XIL1-F1
#
_entry.id   AF-A0A919XIL1-F1
#
_cell.length_a   1.000
_cell.length_b   1.000
_cell.length_c   1.000
_cell.angle_alpha   90.00
_cell.angle_beta   90.00
_cell.angle_gamma   90.00
#
_symmetry.space_group_name_H-M   'P 1'
#
loop_
_entity.id
_entity.type
_entity.pdbx_description
1 polymer ?
#
loop_
_entity_poly.entity_id
_entity_poly.type
_entity_poly.pdbx_seq_one_letter_code
_entity_poly.pdbx_strand_id
1 'polypeptide(L)' 'MEQMKDTLYCRAEDLPLIEAVLQNPEPKFRCELIAPLDNLIWDRKLINELFGFDYTWEIYTPAIKRKFGYYVLPLLYG' A
#
# COMPACT_ATOMS: atom_id res chain seq x y z
N MET A 1 -8.29 14.29 6.87
CA MET A 1 -7.37 13.58 5.94
C MET A 1 -6.34 14.60 5.50
N GLU A 2 -5.09 14.46 5.93
CA GLU A 2 -4.04 15.34 5.43
C GLU A 2 -3.92 15.17 3.91
N GLN A 3 -3.83 16.29 3.21
CA GLN A 3 -3.51 16.35 1.80
C GLN A 3 -2.11 15.75 1.66
N MET A 4 -1.95 14.70 0.84
CA MET A 4 -0.65 14.08 0.61
C MET A 4 0.40 15.14 0.25
N LYS A 5 1.57 15.06 0.89
CA LYS A 5 2.61 16.09 0.78
C LYS A 5 3.29 16.07 -0.58
N ASP A 6 3.40 14.90 -1.19
CA ASP A 6 4.10 14.70 -2.46
C ASP A 6 3.13 14.71 -3.64
N THR A 7 3.60 15.25 -4.76
CA THR A 7 2.88 15.13 -6.04
C THR A 7 3.08 13.72 -6.59
N LEU A 8 1.98 12.99 -6.81
CA LEU A 8 2.01 11.70 -7.50
C LEU A 8 1.74 11.87 -8.99
N TYR A 9 2.33 10.98 -9.77
CA TYR A 9 2.12 10.89 -11.21
C TYR A 9 1.48 9.55 -11.55
N CYS A 10 0.54 9.58 -12.48
CA CYS A 10 -0.04 8.39 -13.10
C CYS A 10 0.05 8.52 -14.62
N ARG A 11 -0.16 7.41 -15.33
CA ARG A 11 -0.18 7.46 -16.79
C ARG A 11 -1.48 8.14 -17.23
N ALA A 12 -1.41 8.99 -18.24
CA ALA A 12 -2.60 9.69 -18.74
C ALA A 12 -3.71 8.73 -19.21
N GLU A 13 -3.35 7.53 -19.69
CA GLU A 13 -4.29 6.49 -20.08
C GLU A 13 -5.10 5.90 -18.92
N ASP A 14 -4.64 6.06 -17.67
CA ASP A 14 -5.34 5.59 -16.48
C ASP A 14 -6.38 6.62 -15.98
N LEU A 15 -6.47 7.82 -16.59
CA LEU A 15 -7.41 8.86 -16.20
C LEU A 15 -8.88 8.40 -16.19
N PRO A 16 -9.39 7.66 -17.21
CA PRO A 16 -10.78 7.19 -17.18
C PRO A 16 -11.06 6.24 -16.01
N LEU A 17 -10.07 5.45 -15.58
CA LEU A 17 -10.21 4.57 -14.41
C LEU A 17 -10.30 5.40 -13.13
N ILE A 18 -9.45 6.42 -12.98
CA ILE A 18 -9.49 7.33 -11.83
C ILE A 18 -10.84 8.04 -11.76
N GLU A 19 -11.33 8.59 -12.87
CA GLU A 19 -12.62 9.25 -12.94
C GLU A 19 -13.78 8.29 -12.58
N ALA A 20 -13.74 7.05 -13.07
CA ALA A 20 -14.75 6.04 -12.74
C ALA A 20 -14.76 5.72 -11.24
N VAL A 21 -13.60 5.60 -10.59
CA VAL A 21 -13.49 5.38 -9.14
C VAL A 21 -13.99 6.59 -8.35
N LEU A 22 -13.68 7.81 -8.79
CA LEU A 22 -14.16 9.04 -8.15
C LEU A 22 -15.68 9.21 -8.26
N GLN A 23 -16.29 8.73 -9.35
CA GLN A 23 -17.75 8.79 -9.57
C GLN A 23 -18.52 7.69 -8.84
N ASN A 24 -17.89 6.54 -8.56
CA ASN A 24 -18.47 5.46 -7.79
C ASN A 24 -17.64 5.18 -6.54
N PRO A 25 -17.86 5.93 -5.45
CA PRO A 25 -17.03 5.89 -4.25
C PRO A 25 -17.32 4.67 -3.36
N GLU A 26 -18.18 3.74 -3.78
CA GLU A 26 -18.40 2.49 -3.06
C GLU A 26 -17.41 1.42 -3.58
N PRO A 27 -16.20 1.31 -2.99
CA PRO A 27 -15.33 0.19 -3.30
C PRO A 27 -16.04 -1.11 -2.94
N LYS A 28 -15.80 -2.13 -3.75
CA LYS A 28 -16.13 -3.49 -3.33
C LYS A 28 -15.28 -3.82 -2.12
N PHE A 29 -15.94 -4.19 -1.04
CA PHE A 29 -15.27 -4.67 0.16
C PHE A 29 -14.40 -5.87 -0.16
N ARG A 30 -13.10 -5.81 0.19
CA ARG A 30 -12.14 -6.87 -0.09
C ARG A 30 -11.22 -7.14 1.10
N CYS A 31 -10.69 -8.36 1.12
CA CYS A 31 -9.73 -8.84 2.09
C CYS A 31 -8.67 -9.60 1.30
N GLU A 32 -7.50 -8.98 1.11
CA GLU A 32 -6.46 -9.49 0.21
C GLU A 32 -5.12 -9.54 0.94
N LEU A 33 -4.43 -10.68 0.82
CA LEU A 33 -3.04 -10.82 1.28
C LEU A 33 -2.10 -10.33 0.19
N ILE A 34 -1.26 -9.36 0.52
CA ILE A 34 -0.28 -8.79 -0.39
C ILE A 34 1.03 -9.56 -0.27
N ALA A 35 1.63 -9.92 -1.41
CA ALA A 35 2.93 -10.58 -1.39
C ALA A 35 4.02 -9.63 -0.86
N PRO A 36 5.08 -10.10 -0.18
CA PRO A 36 6.10 -9.23 0.42
C PRO A 36 6.93 -8.42 -0.59
N LEU A 37 6.83 -8.78 -1.88
CA LEU A 37 7.54 -8.17 -3.00
C LEU A 37 6.58 -7.57 -4.04
N ASP A 38 5.29 -7.46 -3.70
CA ASP A 38 4.31 -6.83 -4.56
C ASP A 38 4.69 -5.36 -4.85
N ASN A 39 4.47 -4.90 -6.07
CA ASN A 39 4.83 -3.54 -6.48
C ASN A 39 4.03 -2.48 -5.74
N LEU A 40 2.84 -2.82 -5.22
CA LEU A 40 2.03 -1.93 -4.39
C LEU A 40 2.80 -1.40 -3.17
N ILE A 41 3.67 -2.23 -2.59
CA ILE A 41 4.35 -1.92 -1.32
C ILE A 41 5.80 -1.44 -1.48
N TRP A 42 6.27 -1.22 -2.71
CA TRP A 42 7.63 -0.74 -2.96
C TRP A 42 7.86 0.67 -2.42
N ASP A 43 6.86 1.56 -2.55
CA ASP A 43 6.92 2.89 -1.97
C ASP A 43 6.45 2.87 -0.52
N ARG A 44 7.39 2.59 0.37
CA ARG A 44 7.15 2.53 1.82
C ARG A 44 6.69 3.86 2.41
N LYS A 45 7.08 4.99 1.80
CA LYS A 45 6.65 6.32 2.27
C LYS A 45 5.18 6.51 1.94
N LEU A 46 4.79 6.23 0.70
CA LEU A 46 3.39 6.31 0.28
C LEU A 46 2.50 5.37 1.10
N ILE A 47 2.92 4.13 1.34
CA ILE A 47 2.16 3.18 2.16
C ILE A 47 1.99 3.67 3.61
N ASN A 48 3.02 4.30 4.19
CA ASN A 48 2.91 4.91 5.50
C ASN A 48 1.94 6.11 5.47
N GLU A 49 2.01 6.99 4.47
CA GLU A 49 1.10 8.13 4.36
C GLU A 49 -0.37 7.71 4.14
N LEU A 50 -0.62 6.67 3.33
CA LEU A 50 -1.97 6.19 3.04
C LEU A 50 -2.59 5.39 4.18
N PHE A 51 -1.80 4.53 4.85
CA PHE A 51 -2.34 3.52 5.77
C PHE A 51 -1.75 3.60 7.19
N GLY A 52 -0.77 4.47 7.45
CA GLY A 52 -0.01 4.48 8.71
C GLY A 52 0.82 3.20 8.92
N PHE A 53 1.09 2.46 7.84
CA PHE A 53 1.68 1.12 7.92
C PHE A 53 3.17 1.15 7.58
N ASP A 54 4.02 1.25 8.60
CA ASP A 54 5.47 1.13 8.44
C ASP A 54 5.91 -0.34 8.40
N TYR A 55 5.89 -0.90 7.20
CA TYR A 55 6.29 -2.26 6.86
C TYR A 55 7.63 -2.31 6.13
N THR A 56 8.44 -3.32 6.46
CA THR A 56 9.64 -3.70 5.73
C THR A 56 9.64 -5.21 5.58
N TRP A 57 10.15 -5.72 4.47
CA TRP A 57 10.42 -7.14 4.34
C TRP A 57 11.64 -7.52 5.20
N GLU A 58 11.40 -8.19 6.33
CA GLU A 58 12.42 -8.39 7.38
C GLU A 58 13.20 -9.71 7.27
N ILE A 59 13.22 -10.32 6.07
CA ILE A 59 13.87 -11.61 5.84
C ILE A 59 15.36 -11.58 6.20
N TYR A 60 16.03 -10.46 5.93
CA TYR A 60 17.44 -10.23 6.23
C TYR A 60 17.67 -9.55 7.59
N THR A 61 16.60 -9.14 8.28
CA THR A 61 16.70 -8.49 9.59
C THR A 61 17.01 -9.57 10.65
N PRO A 62 17.99 -9.35 11.55
CA PRO A 62 18.24 -10.25 12.67
C PRO A 62 16.98 -10.45 13.51
N ALA A 63 16.73 -11.68 13.99
CA ALA A 63 15.47 -12.05 14.64
C ALA A 63 15.03 -11.09 15.75
N ILE A 64 15.97 -10.63 16.60
CA ILE A 64 15.70 -9.71 17.72
C ILE A 64 15.32 -8.29 17.29
N LYS A 65 15.59 -7.92 16.03
CA LYS A 65 15.29 -6.59 15.48
C LYS A 65 14.03 -6.58 14.61
N ARG A 66 13.39 -7.74 14.42
CA ARG A 66 12.17 -7.84 13.60
C ARG A 66 10.98 -7.25 14.36
N LYS A 67 10.15 -6.48 13.68
CA LYS A 67 8.90 -5.93 14.20
C LYS A 67 7.72 -6.88 13.98
N PHE A 68 7.68 -7.54 12.83
CA PHE A 68 6.57 -8.40 12.42
C PHE A 68 6.99 -9.85 12.20
N GLY A 69 8.22 -10.08 11.74
CA GLY A 69 8.77 -11.44 11.58
C GLY A 69 9.42 -11.68 10.22
N TYR A 70 9.86 -12.92 10.02
CA TYR A 70 10.72 -13.30 8.89
C TYR A 70 10.02 -13.26 7.52
N TYR A 71 8.75 -13.65 7.46
CA TYR A 71 7.99 -13.70 6.21
C TYR A 71 6.51 -13.46 6.49
N VAL A 72 6.14 -12.18 6.46
CA VAL A 72 4.79 -11.70 6.77
C VAL A 72 4.15 -11.10 5.52
N LEU A 73 2.88 -11.43 5.31
CA LEU A 73 2.05 -10.90 4.22
C LEU A 73 1.21 -9.75 4.77
N PRO A 74 1.35 -8.51 4.27
CA PRO A 74 0.42 -7.44 4.60
C PRO A 74 -1.02 -7.81 4.22
N LEU A 75 -1.98 -7.36 5.01
CA LEU A 75 -3.40 -7.52 4.72
C LEU A 75 -4.00 -6.19 4.29
N LEU A 76 -4.56 -6.14 3.08
CA LEU A 76 -5.41 -5.05 2.63
C LEU A 76 -6.87 -5.40 2.93
N TYR A 77 -7.53 -4.56 3.71
CA TYR A 77 -8.89 -4.78 4.19
C TYR A 77 -9.70 -3.49 4.15
N GLY A 78 -10.86 -3.51 3.50
CA GLY A 78 -11.76 -2.36 3.35
C GLY A 78 -12.64 -2.43 2.12
#